data_AF-A0A8S4N6H1-F1
#
_entry.id   AF-A0A8S4N6H1-F1
#
_cell.length_a   1.000
_cell.length_b   1.000
_cell.length_c   1.000
_cell.angle_alpha   90.00
_cell.angle_beta   90.00
_cell.angle_gamma   90.00
#
_symmetry.space_group_name_H-M   'P 1'
#
loop_
_entity.id
_entity.type
_entity.pdbx_description
1 polymer ?
#
loop_
_entity_poly.entity_id
_entity_poly.type
_entity_poly.pdbx_seq_one_letter_code
_entity_poly.pdbx_strand_id
1 'polypeptide(L)'
;ENSPYYADLAAKAVNGAWGSWGSLSGCSTSCGRGSRRRTRQCNNPPPSGAGVSCKTGSSIEYRACTNRPCPMLMENGVIGQHLVPVLQHAGEVPKHGTDHVTVQYQIMVVMTAWVLTEKLS
;
A
#
# COMPACT_ATOMS: atom_id res chain seq x y z
N GLU A 1 -16.07 -16.95 32.45
CA GLU A 1 -15.60 -15.80 31.65
C GLU A 1 -15.25 -14.55 32.48
N ASN A 2 -15.30 -14.61 33.82
CA ASN A 2 -14.89 -13.50 34.70
C ASN A 2 -13.69 -13.92 35.58
N SER A 3 -12.54 -14.23 34.97
CA SER A 3 -11.32 -14.50 35.73
C SER A 3 -10.59 -13.18 36.02
N PRO A 4 -10.28 -12.85 37.30
CA PRO A 4 -9.61 -11.60 37.68
C PRO A 4 -8.24 -11.42 37.02
N TYR A 5 -7.62 -12.51 36.55
CA TYR A 5 -6.39 -12.47 35.74
C TYR A 5 -6.54 -11.72 34.42
N TYR A 6 -7.70 -11.81 33.75
CA TYR A 6 -7.93 -11.08 32.49
C TYR A 6 -8.17 -9.57 32.72
N ALA A 7 -8.66 -9.18 33.89
CA ALA A 7 -8.89 -7.78 34.24
C ALA A 7 -7.57 -7.03 34.50
N ASP A 8 -6.62 -7.66 35.17
CA ASP A 8 -5.29 -7.09 35.43
C ASP A 8 -4.46 -6.91 34.14
N LEU A 9 -4.53 -7.90 33.23
CA LEU A 9 -3.91 -7.83 31.91
C LEU A 9 -4.46 -6.69 31.04
N ALA A 10 -5.76 -6.37 31.19
CA ALA A 10 -6.39 -5.24 30.52
C ALA A 10 -6.01 -3.90 31.18
N ALA A 11 -5.91 -3.85 32.51
CA ALA A 11 -5.51 -2.64 33.24
C ALA A 11 -4.08 -2.19 32.91
N LYS A 12 -3.19 -3.12 32.55
CA LYS A 12 -1.80 -2.82 32.15
C LYS A 12 -1.62 -2.64 30.63
N ALA A 13 -2.71 -2.64 29.87
CA ALA A 13 -2.67 -2.47 28.42
C ALA A 13 -2.33 -1.04 28.03
N VAL A 14 -1.47 -0.89 27.03
CA VAL A 14 -1.17 0.41 26.40
C VAL A 14 -1.59 0.32 24.95
N ASN A 15 -2.51 1.19 24.54
CA ASN A 15 -2.89 1.29 23.14
C ASN A 15 -1.79 1.99 22.36
N GLY A 16 -1.43 1.42 21.21
CA GLY A 16 -0.44 2.00 20.33
C GLY A 16 -0.93 3.32 19.72
N ALA A 17 -0.04 4.29 19.62
CA ALA A 17 -0.30 5.51 18.87
C ALA A 17 0.79 5.79 17.84
N TRP A 18 0.38 6.50 16.79
CA TRP A 18 1.25 6.80 15.66
C TRP A 18 2.38 7.72 16.11
N GLY A 19 3.60 7.31 15.81
CA GLY A 19 4.76 8.19 15.82
C GLY A 19 4.71 9.23 14.72
N SER A 20 5.65 10.16 14.79
CA SER A 20 5.84 11.19 13.77
C SER A 20 6.07 10.56 12.39
N TRP A 21 5.64 11.28 11.35
CA TRP A 21 5.98 10.91 9.99
C TRP A 21 7.49 11.00 9.77
N GLY A 22 8.05 9.99 9.11
CA GLY A 22 9.38 10.04 8.54
C GLY A 22 9.46 11.00 7.35
N SER A 23 10.67 11.15 6.83
CA SER A 23 10.95 11.97 5.65
C SER A 23 10.21 11.45 4.42
N LEU A 24 9.84 12.37 3.53
CA LEU A 24 9.36 12.01 2.20
C LEU A 24 10.50 11.41 1.37
N SER A 25 10.20 10.35 0.64
CA SER A 25 11.06 9.80 -0.39
C SER A 25 11.28 10.81 -1.52
N GLY A 26 12.26 10.51 -2.38
CA GLY A 26 12.33 11.12 -3.71
C GLY A 26 11.04 10.91 -4.51
N CYS A 27 10.85 11.74 -5.53
CA CYS A 27 9.77 11.57 -6.50
C CYS A 27 10.00 10.29 -7.31
N SER A 28 8.94 9.54 -7.60
CA SER A 28 9.00 8.28 -8.35
C SER A 28 9.49 8.44 -9.78
N THR A 29 9.39 9.65 -10.33
CA THR A 29 9.86 10.02 -11.65
C THR A 29 11.00 11.01 -11.54
N SER A 30 11.86 11.09 -12.57
CA SER A 30 12.90 12.12 -12.69
C SER A 30 12.45 13.36 -13.47
N CYS A 31 11.28 13.29 -14.11
CA CYS A 31 10.66 14.36 -14.87
C CYS A 31 9.12 14.22 -14.82
N GLY A 32 8.39 15.27 -15.15
CA GLY A 32 6.93 15.27 -15.20
C GLY A 32 6.26 15.02 -13.84
N ARG A 33 5.06 14.44 -13.85
CA ARG A 33 4.31 14.11 -12.63
C ARG A 33 4.77 12.77 -12.08
N GLY A 34 4.91 12.69 -10.76
CA GLY A 34 5.21 11.46 -10.04
C GLY A 34 4.55 11.44 -8.67
N SER A 35 4.93 10.45 -7.87
CA SER A 35 4.50 10.31 -6.47
C SER A 35 5.70 10.13 -5.55
N ARG A 36 5.58 10.61 -4.32
CA ARG A 36 6.55 10.39 -3.24
C ARG A 36 5.81 9.84 -2.04
N ARG A 37 6.49 9.03 -1.23
CA ARG A 37 5.90 8.38 -0.05
C ARG A 37 6.63 8.76 1.22
N ARG A 38 5.91 8.74 2.34
CA ARG A 38 6.51 8.76 3.68
C ARG A 38 5.82 7.70 4.54
N THR A 39 6.52 7.25 5.57
CA THR A 39 6.04 6.22 6.48
C THR A 39 6.05 6.73 7.92
N ARG A 40 5.23 6.13 8.77
CA ARG A 40 5.23 6.33 10.22
C ARG A 40 5.07 4.99 10.91
N GLN A 41 5.52 4.92 12.16
CA GLN A 41 5.48 3.70 12.96
C GLN A 41 4.44 3.82 14.07
N CYS A 42 3.90 2.70 14.52
CA CYS A 42 3.00 2.65 15.68
C CYS A 42 3.82 2.46 16.96
N ASN A 43 4.55 3.49 17.36
CA ASN A 43 5.58 3.38 18.40
C ASN A 43 5.59 4.57 19.39
N ASN A 44 4.56 5.41 19.42
CA ASN A 44 4.53 6.58 20.29
C ASN A 44 3.20 6.76 21.03
N PRO A 45 2.87 5.92 22.02
CA PRO A 45 3.67 4.78 22.51
C PRO A 45 3.48 3.51 21.67
N PRO A 46 4.37 2.50 21.78
CA PRO A 46 4.13 1.19 21.20
C PRO A 46 3.02 0.46 21.97
N PRO A 47 2.20 -0.37 21.29
CA PRO A 47 1.17 -1.16 21.96
C PRO A 47 1.79 -2.23 22.87
N SER A 48 1.20 -2.45 24.06
CA SER A 48 1.64 -3.49 25.01
C SER A 48 0.48 -4.13 25.76
N GLY A 49 0.69 -5.35 26.26
CA GLY A 49 -0.34 -6.12 26.96
C GLY A 49 -1.52 -6.45 26.04
N ALA A 50 -2.74 -6.26 26.53
CA ALA A 50 -3.96 -6.38 25.71
C ALA A 50 -4.27 -5.10 24.89
N GLY A 51 -3.29 -4.20 24.73
CA GLY A 51 -3.46 -2.94 24.01
C GLY A 51 -3.61 -3.13 22.51
N VAL A 52 -4.40 -2.26 21.88
CA VAL A 52 -4.65 -2.34 20.45
C VAL A 52 -3.54 -1.66 19.64
N SER A 53 -3.26 -2.18 18.45
CA SER A 53 -2.44 -1.48 17.46
C SER A 53 -3.12 -0.19 16.99
N CYS A 54 -2.36 0.68 16.33
CA CYS A 54 -2.84 1.96 15.85
C CYS A 54 -4.04 1.79 14.90
N LYS A 55 -5.24 2.15 15.38
CA LYS A 55 -6.50 1.87 14.66
C LYS A 55 -6.80 2.84 13.52
N THR A 56 -6.45 4.13 13.66
CA THR A 56 -6.94 5.17 12.74
C THR A 56 -5.85 5.69 11.81
N GLY A 57 -6.06 5.57 10.51
CA GLY A 57 -5.17 6.07 9.46
C GLY A 57 -4.09 5.08 9.03
N SER A 58 -3.38 5.41 7.95
CA SER A 58 -2.39 4.53 7.31
C SER A 58 -0.98 4.69 7.91
N SER A 59 -0.16 3.64 7.84
CA SER A 59 1.28 3.69 8.13
C SER A 59 2.09 4.33 6.99
N ILE A 60 1.48 4.48 5.82
CA ILE A 60 2.10 5.01 4.59
C ILE A 60 1.22 6.12 4.03
N GLU A 61 1.84 7.23 3.63
CA GLU A 61 1.20 8.34 2.93
C GLU A 61 1.88 8.57 1.59
N TYR A 62 1.07 8.76 0.54
CA TYR A 62 1.52 9.15 -0.79
C TYR A 62 1.18 10.61 -1.07
N ARG A 63 2.10 11.33 -1.69
CA ARG A 63 1.90 12.72 -2.15
C ARG A 63 2.33 12.86 -3.59
N ALA A 64 1.57 13.62 -4.36
CA ALA A 64 1.99 13.99 -5.71
C ALA A 64 3.26 14.86 -5.65
N CYS A 65 4.08 14.71 -6.69
CA CYS A 65 5.22 15.59 -6.97
C CYS A 65 5.25 15.91 -8.46
N THR A 66 5.87 17.03 -8.81
CA THR A 66 6.05 17.45 -10.20
C THR A 66 7.49 17.94 -10.36
N ASN A 67 8.22 17.26 -11.23
CA ASN A 67 9.58 17.60 -11.60
C ASN A 67 9.58 18.43 -12.88
N ARG A 68 10.78 18.77 -13.36
CA ARG A 68 10.98 19.39 -14.66
C ARG A 68 10.22 18.63 -15.77
N PRO A 69 9.72 19.31 -16.81
CA PRO A 69 9.09 18.65 -17.95
C PRO A 69 9.97 17.52 -18.49
N CYS A 70 9.34 16.41 -18.89
CA CYS A 70 10.08 15.34 -19.53
C CYS A 70 10.57 15.81 -20.91
N PRO A 71 11.82 15.46 -21.28
CA PRO A 71 12.27 15.68 -22.64
C PRO A 71 11.34 14.92 -23.58
N MET A 72 10.83 15.62 -24.59
CA MET A 72 10.11 14.97 -25.68
C MET A 72 11.16 14.26 -26.53
N LEU A 73 11.11 12.93 -26.56
CA LEU A 73 11.97 12.17 -27.46
C LEU A 73 11.30 12.23 -28.84
N MET A 74 11.96 12.89 -29.79
CA MET A 74 11.60 12.77 -31.20
C MET A 74 12.12 11.43 -31.69
N GLU A 75 11.27 10.40 -31.71
CA GLU A 75 11.56 9.19 -32.46
C GLU A 75 10.66 9.17 -33.69
N ASN A 76 11.28 9.17 -34.87
CA ASN A 76 10.60 9.16 -36.18
C ASN A 76 9.56 10.27 -36.39
N GLY A 77 9.87 11.50 -35.94
CA GLY A 77 9.03 12.68 -36.23
C GLY A 77 7.70 12.74 -35.47
N VAL A 78 7.48 11.85 -34.49
CA VAL A 78 6.31 11.89 -33.61
C VAL A 78 6.70 12.53 -32.27
N ILE A 79 6.00 13.60 -31.88
CA ILE A 79 6.05 14.16 -30.52
C ILE A 79 5.28 13.21 -29.59
N GLY A 80 5.95 12.18 -29.11
CA GLY A 80 5.43 11.24 -28.12
C GLY A 80 6.12 11.39 -26.77
N GLN A 81 5.36 11.28 -25.67
CA GLN A 81 5.98 10.88 -24.41
C GLN A 81 6.52 9.47 -24.62
N HIS A 82 7.84 9.29 -24.58
CA HIS A 82 8.42 7.95 -24.52
C HIS A 82 7.92 7.34 -23.23
N LEU A 83 6.96 6.41 -23.33
CA LEU A 83 6.74 5.41 -22.31
C LEU A 83 8.04 4.62 -22.27
N VAL A 84 9.02 5.07 -21.49
CA VAL A 84 10.15 4.24 -21.13
C VAL A 84 9.51 2.93 -20.66
N PRO A 85 9.75 1.78 -21.32
CA PRO A 85 9.26 0.53 -20.77
C PRO A 85 9.91 0.48 -19.39
N VAL A 86 9.09 0.48 -18.33
CA VAL A 86 9.56 0.31 -16.97
C VAL A 86 10.05 -1.13 -16.87
N LEU A 87 11.21 -1.40 -17.45
CA LEU A 87 11.97 -2.66 -17.41
C LEU A 87 13.28 -2.41 -16.66
N GLN A 88 13.21 -1.66 -15.56
CA GLN A 88 14.34 -1.53 -14.66
C GLN A 88 14.00 -1.72 -13.18
N HIS A 89 12.79 -2.21 -12.86
CA HIS A 89 12.51 -2.82 -11.56
C HIS A 89 12.02 -4.26 -11.79
N ALA A 90 12.85 -5.06 -12.44
CA ALA A 90 12.75 -6.50 -12.28
C ALA A 90 13.07 -6.80 -10.80
N GLY A 91 12.02 -7.01 -10.01
CA GLY A 91 12.06 -7.85 -8.83
C GLY A 91 12.60 -7.25 -7.55
N GLU A 92 11.85 -6.33 -6.94
CA GLU A 92 11.62 -6.39 -5.49
C GLU A 92 10.14 -6.11 -5.24
N VAL A 93 9.36 -7.19 -5.26
CA VAL A 93 8.00 -7.22 -4.72
C VAL A 93 8.08 -6.75 -3.26
N PRO A 94 7.35 -5.71 -2.83
CA PRO A 94 7.13 -5.47 -1.42
C PRO A 94 6.37 -6.67 -0.87
N LYS A 95 7.09 -7.58 -0.21
CA LYS A 95 6.48 -8.58 0.66
C LYS A 95 5.80 -7.83 1.78
N HIS A 96 4.52 -7.48 1.62
CA HIS A 96 3.50 -7.40 2.67
C HIS A 96 2.24 -6.70 2.14
N GLY A 97 1.15 -7.45 2.05
CA GLY A 97 -0.21 -6.92 1.95
C GLY A 97 -1.00 -7.52 0.80
N THR A 98 -1.82 -8.52 1.11
CA THR A 98 -2.85 -9.06 0.22
C THR A 98 -3.82 -7.94 -0.19
N ASP A 99 -3.66 -7.41 -1.40
CA ASP A 99 -4.57 -6.43 -1.96
C ASP A 99 -5.93 -7.09 -2.26
N HIS A 100 -7.01 -6.47 -1.77
CA HIS A 100 -8.41 -6.83 -2.01
C HIS A 100 -8.78 -6.98 -3.51
N VAL A 101 -7.96 -6.45 -4.41
CA VAL A 101 -8.17 -6.44 -5.86
C VAL A 101 -8.00 -7.84 -6.47
N THR A 102 -7.06 -8.64 -5.96
CA THR A 102 -6.82 -10.01 -6.47
C THR A 102 -7.96 -10.96 -6.07
N VAL A 103 -8.58 -10.74 -4.90
CA VAL A 103 -9.70 -11.55 -4.41
C VAL A 103 -10.94 -11.34 -5.29
N GLN A 104 -11.24 -10.10 -5.69
CA GLN A 104 -12.36 -9.82 -6.58
C GLN A 104 -12.16 -10.43 -7.97
N TYR A 105 -10.94 -10.41 -8.51
CA TYR A 105 -10.65 -11.05 -9.79
C TYR A 105 -10.81 -12.58 -9.73
N GLN A 106 -10.36 -13.22 -8.65
CA GLN A 106 -10.53 -14.67 -8.45
C GLN A 106 -12.01 -15.05 -8.25
N ILE A 107 -12.78 -14.26 -7.50
CA ILE A 107 -14.24 -14.48 -7.34
C ILE A 107 -14.95 -14.39 -8.69
N MET A 108 -14.63 -13.40 -9.52
CA MET A 108 -15.25 -13.24 -10.85
C MET A 108 -14.94 -14.42 -11.77
N VAL A 109 -13.70 -14.93 -11.76
CA VAL A 109 -13.32 -16.11 -12.56
C VAL A 109 -14.09 -17.35 -12.11
N VAL A 110 -14.18 -17.60 -10.81
CA VAL A 110 -14.92 -18.76 -10.27
C VAL A 110 -16.42 -18.68 -10.59
N MET A 111 -17.04 -17.50 -10.44
CA MET A 111 -18.46 -17.31 -10.79
C MET A 111 -18.72 -17.50 -12.28
N THR A 112 -17.83 -17.01 -13.16
CA THR A 112 -17.98 -17.24 -14.61
C THR A 112 -17.81 -18.70 -14.99
N ALA A 113 -16.89 -19.43 -14.35
CA ALA A 113 -16.70 -20.86 -14.59
C ALA A 113 -17.92 -21.67 -14.16
N TRP A 114 -18.53 -21.34 -13.01
CA TRP A 114 -19.74 -21.99 -12.52
C TRP A 114 -20.94 -21.80 -13.47
N VAL A 115 -21.15 -20.55 -13.94
CA VAL A 115 -22.20 -20.21 -14.92
C VAL A 115 -21.98 -20.90 -16.27
N LEU A 116 -20.72 -21.10 -16.67
CA LEU A 116 -20.37 -21.84 -17.89
C LEU A 116 -20.63 -23.35 -17.74
N THR A 117 -20.38 -23.93 -16.56
CA THR A 117 -20.68 -25.34 -16.30
C THR A 117 -22.19 -25.62 -16.23
N GLU A 118 -23.00 -24.69 -15.73
CA GLU A 118 -24.47 -24.84 -15.73
C GLU A 118 -25.09 -24.75 -17.13
N LYS A 119 -24.46 -24.03 -18.06
CA LYS A 119 -24.92 -23.93 -19.46
C LYS A 119 -24.49 -25.11 -20.34
N LEU A 120 -23.65 -26.00 -19.84
CA LEU A 120 -23.14 -27.18 -20.54
C LEU A 120 -23.70 -28.50 -19.99
N SER A 121 -24.64 -28.45 -19.03
CA SER A 121 -25.48 -29.57 -18.60
C SER A 121 -26.91 -29.40 -19.11
#